data_AF-A0A922Y2W0-F1
#
_entry.id   AF-A0A922Y2W0-F1
#
_cell.length_a   1.000
_cell.length_b   1.000
_cell.length_c   1.000
_cell.angle_alpha   90.00
_cell.angle_beta   90.00
_cell.angle_gamma   90.00
#
_symmetry.space_group_name_H-M   'P 1'
#
loop_
_entity.id
_entity.type
_entity.pdbx_description
1 polymer ?
#
loop_
_entity_poly.entity_id
_entity_poly.type
_entity_poly.pdbx_seq_one_letter_code
_entity_poly.pdbx_strand_id
1 'polypeptide(L)'
;MDDAADVETQHKNHAVYFVPGLHRGLRVLEIVAAARRPLSITEIASELGLTRSSVFRLIYTLRHMGFLEEEQSKQFALGPRVLNIGFAFLASKDIIEIARPELEALRDETLVSAHLAIRDERDVLYLSCVQTRSGFLSNMNVGSRVPAYASPMGWLLLAGLPQAELEELFRKERFVPLTSQTPTSTPELVATVEAAAARGHVVSRGVMEAAGSSISAPIVDRRGTVVAAIDISGPDSAFDLDQIDGRYLAAVRAAAKRISERLG
;
A
#
# COMPACT_ATOMS: atom_id res chain seq x y z
N MET A 1 32.24 11.82 2.30
CA MET A 1 32.89 10.51 2.50
C MET A 1 32.21 9.92 3.72
N ASP A 2 31.28 8.99 3.63
CA ASP A 2 31.07 7.96 2.62
C ASP A 2 29.57 7.74 2.43
N ASP A 3 29.17 7.64 1.18
CA ASP A 3 27.82 7.29 0.73
C ASP A 3 27.79 5.76 0.63
N ALA A 4 27.39 5.11 1.73
CA ALA A 4 27.40 3.66 1.84
C ALA A 4 26.13 3.08 1.19
N ALA A 5 26.32 2.68 -0.06
CA ALA A 5 25.41 2.06 -0.99
C ALA A 5 24.54 0.93 -0.42
N ASP A 6 23.30 0.92 -0.94
CA ASP A 6 22.41 -0.23 -1.09
C ASP A 6 23.17 -1.49 -1.54
N VAL A 7 23.01 -2.59 -0.79
CA VAL A 7 23.46 -3.91 -1.23
C VAL A 7 22.23 -4.77 -1.48
N GLU A 8 21.58 -4.50 -2.60
CA GLU A 8 20.71 -5.44 -3.30
C GLU A 8 21.63 -6.53 -3.92
N THR A 9 21.28 -7.81 -3.83
CA THR A 9 22.12 -8.88 -4.36
C THR A 9 22.08 -8.84 -5.89
N GLN A 10 22.92 -8.01 -6.49
CA GLN A 10 22.93 -7.75 -7.93
C GLN A 10 23.25 -9.03 -8.71
N HIS A 11 22.42 -9.31 -9.71
CA HIS A 11 22.71 -10.33 -10.71
C HIS A 11 24.12 -10.12 -11.28
N LYS A 12 24.86 -11.19 -11.58
CA LYS A 12 26.27 -11.17 -12.02
C LYS A 12 26.56 -10.25 -13.23
N ASN A 13 25.51 -9.89 -13.97
CA ASN A 13 25.55 -9.07 -15.18
C ASN A 13 24.76 -7.75 -15.02
N HIS A 14 24.48 -7.30 -13.79
CA HIS A 14 23.66 -6.11 -13.52
C HIS A 14 24.16 -4.89 -14.26
N ALA A 15 25.47 -4.62 -14.23
CA ALA A 15 26.10 -3.50 -14.94
C ALA A 15 25.90 -3.55 -16.47
N VAL A 16 25.65 -4.73 -17.04
CA VAL A 16 25.44 -4.92 -18.49
C VAL A 16 23.99 -4.68 -18.87
N TYR A 17 23.03 -5.06 -18.02
CA TYR A 17 21.59 -4.97 -18.33
C TYR A 17 20.91 -3.72 -17.77
N PHE A 18 21.49 -3.11 -16.74
CA PHE A 18 20.92 -1.92 -16.12
C PHE A 18 21.05 -0.73 -17.07
N VAL A 19 19.93 -0.15 -17.45
CA VAL A 19 19.88 1.04 -18.33
C VAL A 19 19.76 2.29 -17.46
N PRO A 20 20.85 3.04 -17.21
CA PRO A 20 20.83 4.10 -16.20
C PRO A 20 19.88 5.25 -16.54
N GLY A 21 19.68 5.52 -17.84
CA GLY A 21 18.75 6.54 -18.30
C GLY A 21 17.29 6.22 -17.97
N LEU A 22 16.89 4.94 -18.09
CA LEU A 22 15.54 4.50 -17.74
C LEU A 22 15.30 4.61 -16.24
N HIS A 23 16.23 4.08 -15.42
CA HIS A 23 16.15 4.18 -13.97
C HIS A 23 16.01 5.64 -13.50
N ARG A 24 16.87 6.53 -13.98
CA ARG A 24 16.82 7.96 -13.61
C ARG A 24 15.51 8.62 -14.06
N GLY A 25 14.97 8.24 -15.22
CA GLY A 25 13.68 8.71 -15.70
C GLY A 25 12.54 8.31 -14.77
N LEU A 26 12.50 7.06 -14.32
CA LEU A 26 11.50 6.57 -13.35
C LEU A 26 11.64 7.28 -12.00
N ARG A 27 12.87 7.46 -11.50
CA ARG A 27 13.14 8.21 -10.27
C ARG A 27 12.64 9.66 -10.30
N VAL A 28 12.72 10.35 -11.44
CA VAL A 28 12.12 11.70 -11.59
C VAL A 28 10.62 11.67 -11.28
N LEU A 29 9.89 10.67 -11.80
CA LEU A 29 8.45 10.55 -11.56
C LEU A 29 8.15 10.31 -10.07
N GLU A 30 8.92 9.45 -9.41
CA GLU A 30 8.79 9.19 -7.97
C GLU A 30 9.03 10.45 -7.12
N ILE A 31 10.07 11.22 -7.43
CA ILE A 31 10.40 12.48 -6.73
C ILE A 31 9.28 13.50 -6.87
N VAL A 32 8.77 13.70 -8.10
CA VAL A 32 7.67 14.65 -8.35
C VAL A 32 6.39 14.17 -7.67
N ALA A 33 6.11 12.86 -7.67
CA ALA A 33 4.96 12.28 -6.98
C ALA A 33 5.01 12.51 -5.46
N ALA A 34 6.16 12.27 -4.84
CA ALA A 34 6.35 12.38 -3.40
C ALA A 34 6.21 13.82 -2.88
N ALA A 35 6.58 14.82 -3.70
CA ALA A 35 6.55 16.22 -3.29
C ALA A 35 5.15 16.78 -3.05
N ARG A 36 4.09 16.18 -3.63
CA ARG A 36 2.69 16.67 -3.57
C ARG A 36 2.51 18.14 -3.97
N ARG A 37 3.48 18.70 -4.71
CA ARG A 37 3.48 20.03 -5.29
C ARG A 37 4.38 20.04 -6.54
N PRO A 38 4.22 21.00 -7.45
CA PRO A 38 5.14 21.18 -8.57
C PRO A 38 6.58 21.44 -8.11
N LEU A 39 7.55 20.87 -8.82
CA LEU A 39 8.98 21.01 -8.54
C LEU A 39 9.72 21.71 -9.68
N SER A 40 10.67 22.56 -9.34
CA SER A 40 11.62 23.11 -10.31
C SER A 40 12.67 22.07 -10.73
N ILE A 41 13.32 22.32 -11.88
CA ILE A 41 14.44 21.48 -12.34
C ILE A 41 15.61 21.42 -11.33
N THR A 42 15.81 22.48 -10.55
CA THR A 42 16.89 22.55 -9.55
C THR A 42 16.59 21.64 -8.36
N GLU A 43 15.34 21.62 -7.90
CA GLU A 43 14.91 20.72 -6.82
C GLU A 43 15.04 19.25 -7.26
N ILE A 44 14.55 18.90 -8.44
CA ILE A 44 14.65 17.53 -8.98
C ILE A 44 16.13 17.11 -9.17
N ALA A 45 16.99 18.02 -9.62
CA ALA A 45 18.42 17.78 -9.77
C ALA A 45 19.13 17.53 -8.44
N SER A 46 18.75 18.28 -7.40
CA SER A 46 19.28 18.10 -6.05
C SER A 46 18.91 16.72 -5.50
N GLU A 47 17.64 16.32 -5.62
CA GLU A 47 17.15 15.02 -5.13
C GLU A 47 17.76 13.82 -5.89
N LEU A 48 18.06 13.98 -7.19
CA LEU A 48 18.71 12.91 -7.98
C LEU A 48 20.23 12.87 -7.84
N GLY A 49 20.86 13.88 -7.25
CA GLY A 49 22.32 14.04 -7.26
C GLY A 49 22.90 14.21 -8.68
N LEU A 50 22.15 14.84 -9.59
CA LEU A 50 22.53 15.00 -11.00
C LEU A 50 22.65 16.46 -11.43
N THR A 51 23.33 16.71 -12.54
CA THR A 51 23.41 18.06 -13.11
C THR A 51 22.07 18.50 -13.71
N ARG A 52 21.76 19.80 -13.66
CA ARG A 52 20.54 20.37 -14.28
C ARG A 52 20.40 19.98 -15.76
N SER A 53 21.50 19.95 -16.51
CA SER A 53 21.48 19.55 -17.93
C SER A 53 21.07 18.07 -18.12
N SER A 54 21.50 17.19 -17.23
CA SER A 54 21.11 15.78 -17.27
C SER A 54 19.63 15.59 -16.94
N VAL A 55 19.15 16.26 -15.89
CA VAL A 55 17.74 16.22 -15.49
C VAL A 55 16.84 16.87 -16.54
N PHE A 56 17.30 17.93 -17.21
CA PHE A 56 16.55 18.57 -18.30
C PHE A 56 16.16 17.57 -19.39
N ARG A 57 17.08 16.70 -19.81
CA ARG A 57 16.81 15.67 -20.83
C ARG A 57 15.79 14.63 -20.37
N LEU A 58 15.82 14.26 -19.08
CA LEU A 58 14.83 13.35 -18.49
C LEU A 58 13.45 14.00 -18.45
N ILE A 59 13.35 15.22 -17.91
CA ILE A 59 12.10 15.99 -17.84
C ILE A 59 11.54 16.23 -19.24
N TYR A 60 12.39 16.62 -20.20
CA TYR A 60 11.96 16.83 -21.59
C TYR A 60 11.32 15.57 -22.17
N THR A 61 11.97 14.41 -21.99
CA THR A 61 11.45 13.12 -22.46
C THR A 61 10.13 12.77 -21.78
N LEU A 62 10.07 12.85 -20.46
CA LEU A 62 8.86 12.52 -19.68
C LEU A 62 7.70 13.44 -20.01
N ARG A 63 7.95 14.73 -20.24
CA ARG A 63 6.95 15.70 -20.70
C ARG A 63 6.45 15.40 -22.10
N HIS A 64 7.36 15.11 -23.02
CA HIS A 64 6.99 14.74 -24.39
C HIS A 64 6.16 13.45 -24.41
N MET A 65 6.42 12.55 -23.47
CA MET A 65 5.61 11.37 -23.25
C MET A 65 4.33 11.66 -22.46
N GLY A 66 4.13 12.84 -21.86
CA GLY A 66 2.93 13.18 -21.08
C GLY A 66 2.90 12.61 -19.64
N PHE A 67 4.03 12.10 -19.15
CA PHE A 67 4.19 11.69 -17.74
C PHE A 67 4.49 12.84 -16.80
N LEU A 68 4.96 13.97 -17.33
CA LEU A 68 5.09 15.23 -16.61
C LEU A 68 4.37 16.32 -17.40
N GLU A 69 3.92 17.34 -16.69
CA GLU A 69 3.44 18.59 -17.26
C GLU A 69 4.19 19.76 -16.66
N GLU A 70 4.24 20.88 -17.38
CA GLU A 70 4.80 22.13 -16.86
C GLU A 70 3.65 23.02 -16.42
N GLU A 71 3.67 23.39 -15.15
CA GLU A 71 2.78 24.39 -14.58
C GLU A 71 3.35 25.80 -14.77
N GLN A 72 2.74 26.80 -14.13
CA GLN A 72 3.24 28.17 -14.13
C GLN A 72 4.66 28.23 -13.55
N SER A 73 5.53 29.04 -14.15
CA SER A 73 6.89 29.31 -13.66
C SER A 73 7.92 28.16 -13.79
N LYS A 74 7.86 27.33 -14.84
CA LYS A 74 8.86 26.26 -15.10
C LYS A 74 8.97 25.22 -13.98
N GLN A 75 7.85 24.97 -13.32
CA GLN A 75 7.71 23.90 -12.35
C GLN A 75 6.99 22.73 -12.99
N PHE A 76 7.28 21.52 -12.53
CA PHE A 76 6.82 20.28 -13.13
C PHE A 76 5.98 19.48 -12.14
N ALA A 77 4.81 19.05 -12.60
CA ALA A 77 3.92 18.15 -11.90
C ALA A 77 3.74 16.85 -12.70
N LEU A 78 3.13 15.83 -12.09
CA LEU A 78 2.80 14.59 -12.79
C LEU A 78 1.74 14.87 -13.86
N GLY A 79 2.01 14.41 -15.08
CA GLY A 79 1.04 14.45 -16.16
C GLY A 79 0.04 13.29 -16.10
N PRO A 80 -1.12 13.42 -16.77
CA PRO A 80 -2.21 12.44 -16.70
C PRO A 80 -1.83 11.04 -17.21
N ARG A 81 -0.77 10.88 -18.03
CA ARG A 81 -0.34 9.56 -18.53
C ARG A 81 0.13 8.63 -17.42
N VAL A 82 0.52 9.15 -16.25
CA VAL A 82 0.85 8.34 -15.07
C VAL A 82 -0.36 7.48 -14.67
N LEU A 83 -1.59 8.01 -14.79
CA LEU A 83 -2.81 7.27 -14.49
C LEU A 83 -3.05 6.10 -15.45
N ASN A 84 -2.59 6.17 -16.70
CA ASN A 84 -2.75 5.05 -17.63
C ASN A 84 -1.96 3.82 -17.17
N ILE A 85 -0.77 4.02 -16.59
CA ILE A 85 0.03 2.92 -16.02
C ILE A 85 -0.61 2.44 -14.72
N GLY A 86 -1.00 3.36 -13.83
CA GLY A 86 -1.67 3.03 -12.57
C GLY A 86 -2.96 2.25 -12.81
N PHE A 87 -3.83 2.74 -13.69
CA PHE A 87 -5.06 2.05 -14.07
C PHE A 87 -4.81 0.77 -14.84
N ALA A 88 -3.80 0.66 -15.70
CA ALA A 88 -3.46 -0.63 -16.32
C ALA A 88 -2.99 -1.66 -15.28
N PHE A 89 -2.21 -1.24 -14.28
CA PHE A 89 -1.84 -2.09 -13.14
C PHE A 89 -3.07 -2.51 -12.32
N LEU A 90 -3.97 -1.56 -12.01
CA LEU A 90 -5.20 -1.81 -11.27
C LEU A 90 -6.22 -2.64 -12.07
N ALA A 91 -6.33 -2.44 -13.38
CA ALA A 91 -7.24 -3.15 -14.29
C ALA A 91 -6.70 -4.52 -14.70
N SER A 92 -5.38 -4.73 -14.69
CA SER A 92 -4.79 -6.07 -14.84
C SER A 92 -5.01 -6.97 -13.62
N LYS A 93 -5.65 -6.44 -12.57
CA LYS A 93 -5.99 -7.11 -11.32
C LYS A 93 -7.52 -7.30 -11.29
N ASP A 94 -8.00 -8.44 -11.83
CA ASP A 94 -9.41 -8.90 -11.75
C ASP A 94 -10.02 -8.71 -10.35
N ILE A 95 -9.18 -8.77 -9.32
CA ILE A 95 -9.55 -8.61 -7.92
C ILE A 95 -10.25 -7.28 -7.58
N ILE A 96 -9.96 -6.15 -8.25
CA ILE A 96 -10.67 -4.89 -7.94
C ILE A 96 -12.11 -4.96 -8.43
N GLU A 97 -12.31 -5.42 -9.67
CA GLU A 97 -13.64 -5.57 -10.26
C GLU A 97 -14.47 -6.62 -9.51
N ILE A 98 -13.83 -7.69 -9.05
CA ILE A 98 -14.47 -8.74 -8.23
C ILE A 98 -14.82 -8.20 -6.84
N ALA A 99 -13.89 -7.48 -6.19
CA ALA A 99 -14.03 -7.04 -4.80
C ALA A 99 -14.97 -5.85 -4.62
N ARG A 100 -15.01 -4.92 -5.58
CA ARG A 100 -15.78 -3.68 -5.44
C ARG A 100 -17.27 -3.88 -5.08
N PRO A 101 -18.05 -4.74 -5.77
CA PRO A 101 -19.44 -4.99 -5.37
C PRO A 101 -19.55 -5.62 -3.98
N GLU A 102 -18.58 -6.44 -3.58
CA GLU A 102 -18.52 -7.06 -2.24
C GLU A 102 -18.22 -6.04 -1.15
N LEU A 103 -17.31 -5.08 -1.42
CA LEU A 103 -17.03 -3.96 -0.51
C LEU A 103 -18.24 -3.02 -0.37
N GLU A 104 -18.96 -2.75 -1.46
CA GLU A 104 -20.18 -1.95 -1.43
C GLU A 104 -21.28 -2.60 -0.60
N ALA A 105 -21.47 -3.91 -0.77
CA ALA A 105 -22.40 -4.71 0.04
C ALA A 105 -21.96 -4.74 1.52
N LEU A 106 -20.67 -4.96 1.79
CA LEU A 106 -20.13 -4.97 3.15
C LEU A 106 -20.31 -3.62 3.85
N ARG A 107 -20.07 -2.51 3.15
CA ARG A 107 -20.31 -1.16 3.66
C ARG A 107 -21.80 -0.92 3.92
N ASP A 108 -22.68 -1.36 3.02
CA ASP A 108 -24.14 -1.20 3.20
C ASP A 108 -24.68 -2.08 4.36
N GLU A 109 -24.10 -3.26 4.57
CA GLU A 109 -24.46 -4.16 5.67
C GLU A 109 -23.95 -3.67 7.03
N THR A 110 -22.72 -3.14 7.09
CA THR A 110 -22.06 -2.77 8.34
C THR A 110 -22.20 -1.30 8.70
N LEU A 111 -22.53 -0.46 7.72
CA LEU A 111 -22.51 1.01 7.78
C LEU A 111 -21.11 1.61 8.05
N VAL A 112 -20.05 0.81 7.91
CA VAL A 112 -18.65 1.20 8.09
C VAL A 112 -17.95 1.22 6.74
N SER A 113 -16.96 2.11 6.56
CA SER A 113 -16.13 2.13 5.35
C SER A 113 -15.41 0.80 5.15
N ALA A 114 -15.34 0.32 3.91
CA ALA A 114 -14.72 -0.95 3.54
C ALA A 114 -13.61 -0.73 2.52
N HIS A 115 -12.50 -1.46 2.66
CA HIS A 115 -11.32 -1.27 1.81
C HIS A 115 -10.74 -2.60 1.30
N LEU A 116 -10.03 -2.51 0.19
CA LEU A 116 -9.20 -3.59 -0.38
C LEU A 116 -7.77 -3.09 -0.49
N ALA A 117 -6.83 -3.91 -0.05
CA ALA A 117 -5.41 -3.61 -0.16
C ALA A 117 -4.57 -4.84 -0.52
N ILE A 118 -3.37 -4.58 -1.04
CA ILE A 118 -2.33 -5.58 -1.33
C ILE A 118 -1.03 -5.24 -0.60
N ARG A 119 -0.14 -6.22 -0.50
CA ARG A 119 1.24 -5.97 -0.08
C ARG A 119 2.00 -5.31 -1.22
N ASP A 120 2.74 -4.27 -0.88
CA ASP A 120 3.72 -3.62 -1.74
C ASP A 120 5.01 -3.46 -0.94
N GLU A 121 5.92 -4.42 -1.08
CA GLU A 121 7.10 -4.56 -0.23
C GLU A 121 6.78 -4.52 1.28
N ARG A 122 7.20 -3.46 1.97
CA ARG A 122 7.00 -3.20 3.41
C ARG A 122 5.69 -2.48 3.72
N ASP A 123 4.94 -2.10 2.69
CA ASP A 123 3.73 -1.29 2.82
C ASP A 123 2.48 -2.08 2.42
N VAL A 124 1.35 -1.57 2.88
CA VAL A 124 0.01 -1.93 2.43
C VAL A 124 -0.46 -0.86 1.46
N LEU A 125 -0.75 -1.25 0.22
CA LEU A 125 -1.25 -0.38 -0.83
C LEU A 125 -2.76 -0.56 -0.99
N TYR A 126 -3.52 0.50 -0.74
CA TYR A 126 -4.98 0.51 -0.89
C TYR A 126 -5.39 0.62 -2.36
N LEU A 127 -6.16 -0.36 -2.83
CA LEU A 127 -6.60 -0.47 -4.23
C LEU A 127 -8.06 -0.01 -4.44
N SER A 128 -8.91 -0.18 -3.42
CA SER A 128 -10.31 0.27 -3.46
C SER A 128 -10.74 0.71 -2.07
N CYS A 129 -11.42 1.86 -2.00
CA CYS A 129 -11.95 2.42 -0.76
C CYS A 129 -13.43 2.77 -0.98
N VAL A 130 -14.32 2.08 -0.27
CA VAL A 130 -15.76 2.35 -0.28
C VAL A 130 -16.12 3.04 1.02
N GLN A 131 -16.33 4.35 0.94
CA GLN A 131 -16.64 5.18 2.09
C GLN A 131 -18.04 4.87 2.65
N THR A 132 -18.19 4.98 3.97
CA THR A 132 -19.49 4.94 4.64
C THR A 132 -20.43 6.03 4.08
N ARG A 133 -21.74 5.77 4.15
CA ARG A 133 -22.80 6.73 3.80
C ARG A 133 -23.24 7.58 4.99
N SER A 134 -22.78 7.27 6.20
CA SER A 134 -23.21 7.91 7.44
C SER A 134 -22.04 8.19 8.36
N GLY A 135 -21.90 9.43 8.83
CA GLY A 135 -20.93 9.79 9.86
C GLY A 135 -19.53 10.10 9.34
N PHE A 136 -18.52 9.60 10.06
CA PHE A 136 -17.11 9.93 9.86
C PHE A 136 -16.52 9.17 8.65
N LEU A 137 -15.93 9.91 7.71
CA LEU A 137 -15.28 9.35 6.53
C LEU A 137 -13.91 8.78 6.91
N SER A 138 -13.58 7.61 6.37
CA SER A 138 -12.24 7.03 6.49
C SER A 138 -11.23 7.95 5.79
N ASN A 139 -10.05 8.14 6.41
CA ASN A 139 -8.95 8.90 5.82
C ASN A 139 -8.20 8.12 4.72
N MET A 140 -8.55 6.84 4.49
CA MET A 140 -7.93 5.99 3.48
C MET A 140 -8.48 6.25 2.09
N ASN A 141 -7.58 6.47 1.13
CA ASN A 141 -7.89 6.71 -0.27
C ASN A 141 -7.19 5.66 -1.15
N VAL A 142 -7.71 5.47 -2.37
CA VAL A 142 -7.02 4.64 -3.37
C VAL A 142 -5.62 5.21 -3.61
N GLY A 143 -4.61 4.35 -3.56
CA GLY A 143 -3.19 4.72 -3.68
C GLY A 143 -2.53 5.10 -2.35
N SER A 144 -3.27 5.19 -1.23
CA SER A 144 -2.67 5.35 0.09
C SER A 144 -1.74 4.17 0.41
N ARG A 145 -0.61 4.47 1.06
CA ARG A 145 0.33 3.49 1.61
C ARG A 145 0.45 3.67 3.12
N VAL A 146 0.46 2.55 3.84
CA VAL A 146 0.74 2.51 5.28
C VAL A 146 1.72 1.38 5.58
N PRO A 147 2.57 1.49 6.63
CA PRO A 147 3.53 0.44 6.94
C PRO A 147 2.83 -0.87 7.30
N ALA A 148 3.23 -1.97 6.65
CA ALA A 148 2.62 -3.28 6.86
C ALA A 148 2.87 -3.81 8.28
N TYR A 149 3.97 -3.40 8.92
CA TYR A 149 4.24 -3.75 10.31
C TYR A 149 3.27 -3.11 11.31
N ALA A 150 2.60 -2.01 10.93
CA ALA A 150 1.71 -1.23 11.79
C ALA A 150 0.25 -1.27 11.32
N SER A 151 -0.13 -2.28 10.54
CA SER A 151 -1.45 -2.40 9.92
C SER A 151 -2.02 -3.81 10.10
N PRO A 152 -3.28 -3.95 10.57
CA PRO A 152 -3.99 -5.23 10.64
C PRO A 152 -4.04 -5.99 9.30
N MET A 153 -4.32 -5.29 8.20
CA MET A 153 -4.24 -5.88 6.86
C MET A 153 -2.80 -6.24 6.49
N GLY A 154 -1.82 -5.41 6.89
CA GLY A 154 -0.40 -5.67 6.69
C GLY A 154 0.04 -6.99 7.31
N TRP A 155 -0.39 -7.29 8.52
CA TRP A 155 -0.05 -8.56 9.18
C TRP A 155 -0.61 -9.77 8.44
N LEU A 156 -1.84 -9.69 7.93
CA LEU A 156 -2.43 -10.74 7.10
C LEU A 156 -1.71 -10.89 5.75
N LEU A 157 -1.31 -9.78 5.14
CA LEU A 157 -0.59 -9.75 3.87
C LEU A 157 0.85 -10.29 4.00
N LEU A 158 1.50 -10.07 5.15
CA LEU A 158 2.83 -10.58 5.46
C LEU A 158 2.80 -12.07 5.83
N ALA A 159 1.67 -12.61 6.28
CA ALA A 159 1.51 -14.02 6.61
C ALA A 159 1.73 -14.97 5.41
N GLY A 160 1.71 -14.44 4.17
CA GLY A 160 2.04 -15.20 2.97
C GLY A 160 3.54 -15.39 2.72
N LEU A 161 4.42 -14.74 3.47
CA LEU A 161 5.87 -14.82 3.29
C LEU A 161 6.48 -15.94 4.16
N PRO A 162 7.50 -16.67 3.65
CA PRO A 162 8.38 -17.44 4.51
C PRO A 162 9.00 -16.54 5.60
N GLN A 163 9.13 -17.05 6.82
CA GLN A 163 9.67 -16.28 7.95
C GLN A 163 11.04 -15.64 7.63
N ALA A 164 11.93 -16.35 6.93
CA ALA A 164 13.23 -15.82 6.54
C ALA A 164 13.14 -14.62 5.58
N GLU A 165 12.15 -14.60 4.68
CA GLU A 165 11.89 -13.44 3.82
C GLU A 165 11.31 -12.27 4.61
N LEU A 166 10.39 -12.53 5.56
CA LEU A 166 9.85 -11.50 6.44
C LEU A 166 10.96 -10.86 7.31
N GLU A 167 11.82 -11.67 7.90
CA GLU A 167 12.93 -11.21 8.72
C GLU A 167 13.93 -10.37 7.91
N GLU A 168 14.26 -10.81 6.69
CA GLU A 168 15.12 -10.04 5.80
C GLU A 168 14.45 -8.73 5.37
N LEU A 169 13.17 -8.80 4.99
CA LEU A 169 12.41 -7.65 4.56
C LEU A 169 12.43 -6.56 5.63
N PHE A 170 12.39 -6.88 6.93
CA PHE A 170 12.38 -5.91 8.03
C PHE A 170 13.71 -5.78 8.80
N ARG A 171 14.81 -6.40 8.37
CA ARG A 171 16.08 -6.46 9.14
C ARG A 171 16.64 -5.10 9.56
N LYS A 172 16.49 -4.09 8.70
CA LYS A 172 16.97 -2.71 8.92
C LYS A 172 15.83 -1.70 9.09
N GLU A 173 14.61 -2.17 9.33
CA GLU A 173 13.46 -1.28 9.46
C GLU A 173 13.55 -0.47 10.75
N ARG A 174 13.17 0.81 10.66
CA ARG A 174 12.96 1.64 11.85
C ARG A 174 11.47 1.60 12.18
N PHE A 175 11.11 0.77 13.15
CA PHE A 175 9.75 0.69 13.66
C PHE A 175 9.39 1.99 14.39
N VAL A 176 8.45 2.75 13.81
CA VAL A 176 7.86 3.93 14.42
C VAL A 176 6.55 3.50 15.06
N PRO A 177 6.45 3.50 16.41
CA PRO A 177 5.23 3.08 17.07
C PRO A 177 4.13 4.12 16.83
N LEU A 178 3.01 3.68 16.23
CA LEU A 178 1.81 4.51 16.08
C LEU A 178 1.02 4.51 17.39
N THR A 179 0.95 3.34 18.03
CA THR A 179 0.32 3.13 19.32
C THR A 179 1.12 2.11 20.14
N SER A 180 0.69 1.82 21.36
CA SER A 180 1.29 0.77 22.21
C SER A 180 1.13 -0.64 21.65
N GLN A 181 0.32 -0.84 20.61
CA GLN A 181 0.11 -2.13 19.95
C GLN A 181 0.96 -2.31 18.70
N THR A 182 1.68 -1.28 18.27
CA THR A 182 2.56 -1.36 17.10
C THR A 182 3.78 -2.21 17.46
N PRO A 183 4.09 -3.29 16.70
CA PRO A 183 5.35 -4.01 16.84
C PRO A 183 6.55 -3.06 16.72
N THR A 184 7.51 -3.20 17.62
CA THR A 184 8.69 -2.32 17.71
C THR A 184 9.98 -3.00 17.28
N SER A 185 9.91 -4.27 16.92
CA SER A 185 11.05 -5.05 16.43
C SER A 185 10.62 -6.14 15.45
N THR A 186 11.57 -6.64 14.66
CA THR A 186 11.32 -7.75 13.71
C THR A 186 10.80 -9.01 14.41
N PRO A 187 11.35 -9.47 15.55
CA PRO A 187 10.79 -10.61 16.28
C PRO A 187 9.34 -10.39 16.75
N GLU A 188 9.01 -9.19 17.22
CA GLU A 188 7.62 -8.84 17.60
C GLU A 188 6.69 -8.85 16.38
N LEU A 189 7.15 -8.34 15.23
CA LEU A 189 6.41 -8.38 13.99
C LEU A 189 6.16 -9.83 13.55
N VAL A 190 7.18 -10.69 13.57
CA VAL A 190 7.05 -12.12 13.23
C VAL A 190 5.98 -12.78 14.10
N ALA A 191 6.05 -12.63 15.42
CA ALA A 191 5.06 -13.19 16.34
C ALA A 191 3.64 -12.64 16.07
N THR A 192 3.53 -11.36 15.73
CA THR A 192 2.24 -10.72 15.39
C THR A 192 1.65 -11.28 14.11
N VAL A 193 2.47 -11.45 13.07
CA VAL A 193 2.09 -12.03 11.77
C VAL A 193 1.67 -13.49 11.95
N GLU A 194 2.41 -14.28 12.70
CA GLU A 194 2.06 -15.68 13.00
C GLU A 194 0.71 -15.78 13.74
N ALA A 195 0.47 -14.91 14.72
CA ALA A 195 -0.80 -14.87 15.43
C ALA A 195 -1.98 -14.47 14.51
N ALA A 196 -1.77 -13.51 13.60
CA ALA A 196 -2.76 -13.14 12.59
C ALA A 196 -3.05 -14.29 11.62
N ALA A 197 -2.00 -14.97 11.16
CA ALA A 197 -2.08 -16.13 10.27
C ALA A 197 -2.87 -17.28 10.89
N ALA A 198 -2.56 -17.63 12.15
CA ALA A 198 -3.24 -18.71 12.87
C ALA A 198 -4.74 -18.46 13.08
N ARG A 199 -5.14 -17.20 13.24
CA ARG A 199 -6.56 -16.81 13.38
C ARG A 199 -7.29 -16.69 12.04
N GLY A 200 -6.57 -16.39 10.96
CA GLY A 200 -7.13 -16.14 9.63
C GLY A 200 -7.95 -14.84 9.53
N HIS A 201 -7.81 -13.93 10.49
CA HIS A 201 -8.41 -12.60 10.54
C HIS A 201 -7.72 -11.77 11.62
N VAL A 202 -7.92 -10.45 11.60
CA VAL A 202 -7.46 -9.55 12.66
C VAL A 202 -8.61 -8.66 13.09
N VAL A 203 -8.94 -8.69 14.38
CA VAL A 203 -9.74 -7.67 15.03
C VAL A 203 -8.79 -6.73 15.75
N SER A 204 -8.84 -5.46 15.40
CA SER A 204 -7.95 -4.42 15.92
C SER A 204 -8.77 -3.30 16.55
N ARG A 205 -8.37 -2.89 17.75
CA ARG A 205 -8.88 -1.71 18.45
C ARG A 205 -7.68 -0.90 18.90
N GLY A 206 -7.37 0.21 18.23
CA GLY A 206 -6.25 1.05 18.64
C GLY A 206 -4.89 0.70 18.02
N VAL A 207 -4.81 -0.07 16.93
CA VAL A 207 -3.51 -0.40 16.31
C VAL A 207 -2.93 0.76 15.50
N MET A 208 -3.75 1.39 14.65
CA MET A 208 -3.32 2.51 13.81
C MET A 208 -3.54 3.86 14.49
N GLU A 209 -4.67 4.00 15.20
CA GLU A 209 -5.06 5.21 15.92
C GLU A 209 -5.80 4.80 17.20
N ALA A 210 -5.53 5.44 18.35
CA ALA A 210 -5.98 4.99 19.68
C ALA A 210 -7.51 4.89 19.90
N ALA A 211 -8.32 5.48 19.02
CA ALA A 211 -9.79 5.43 19.03
C ALA A 211 -10.38 4.91 17.70
N GLY A 212 -9.58 4.12 16.97
CA GLY A 212 -9.96 3.49 15.70
C GLY A 212 -10.05 1.98 15.84
N SER A 213 -11.11 1.42 15.24
CA SER A 213 -11.32 -0.03 15.16
C SER A 213 -11.29 -0.48 13.71
N SER A 214 -10.79 -1.71 13.50
CA SER A 214 -10.83 -2.37 12.21
C SER A 214 -10.96 -3.88 12.35
N ILE A 215 -11.63 -4.49 11.37
CA ILE A 215 -11.72 -5.94 11.23
C ILE A 215 -11.27 -6.30 9.83
N SER A 216 -10.25 -7.15 9.73
CA SER A 216 -9.59 -7.50 8.48
C SER A 216 -9.62 -9.01 8.23
N ALA A 217 -9.76 -9.40 6.96
CA ALA A 217 -9.68 -10.78 6.52
C ALA A 217 -8.87 -10.92 5.22
N PRO A 218 -8.13 -12.03 5.05
CA PRO A 218 -7.33 -12.25 3.85
C PRO A 218 -8.19 -12.69 2.67
N ILE A 219 -7.79 -12.31 1.47
CA ILE A 219 -8.24 -12.89 0.20
C ILE A 219 -7.15 -13.85 -0.27
N VAL A 220 -7.54 -15.09 -0.55
CA VAL A 220 -6.63 -16.15 -1.00
C VAL A 220 -6.92 -16.57 -2.43
N ASP A 221 -5.90 -17.05 -3.13
CA ASP A 221 -6.03 -17.65 -4.47
C ASP A 221 -6.27 -19.19 -4.42
N ARG A 222 -6.40 -19.84 -5.58
CA ARG A 222 -6.51 -21.31 -5.75
C ARG A 222 -5.46 -22.12 -5.00
N ARG A 223 -4.29 -21.54 -4.72
CA ARG A 223 -3.17 -22.20 -4.04
C ARG A 223 -3.20 -21.99 -2.53
N GLY A 224 -4.18 -21.25 -2.02
CA GLY A 224 -4.28 -20.87 -0.62
C GLY A 224 -3.31 -19.75 -0.24
N THR A 225 -2.70 -19.07 -1.20
CA THR A 225 -1.78 -17.96 -0.95
C THR A 225 -2.56 -16.67 -0.73
N VAL A 226 -2.22 -15.90 0.31
CA VAL A 226 -2.81 -14.57 0.55
C VAL A 226 -2.32 -13.61 -0.53
N VAL A 227 -3.24 -13.09 -1.34
CA VAL A 227 -2.94 -12.20 -2.47
C VAL A 227 -3.45 -10.77 -2.27
N ALA A 228 -4.39 -10.59 -1.35
CA ALA A 228 -4.90 -9.30 -0.90
C ALA A 228 -5.54 -9.43 0.49
N ALA A 229 -5.99 -8.32 1.07
CA ALA A 229 -6.81 -8.30 2.27
C ALA A 229 -7.92 -7.26 2.11
N ILE A 230 -9.04 -7.50 2.79
CA ILE A 230 -10.09 -6.50 2.97
C ILE A 230 -10.25 -6.17 4.44
N ASP A 231 -10.79 -4.99 4.71
CA ASP A 231 -11.24 -4.61 6.03
C ASP A 231 -12.55 -3.83 6.00
N ILE A 232 -13.12 -3.67 7.20
CA ILE A 232 -13.88 -2.47 7.53
C ILE A 232 -13.10 -1.70 8.59
N SER A 233 -13.10 -0.38 8.52
CA SER A 233 -12.40 0.47 9.49
C SER A 233 -13.03 1.84 9.66
N GLY A 234 -12.90 2.38 10.86
CA GLY A 234 -13.45 3.67 11.26
C GLY A 234 -13.19 3.99 12.74
N PRO A 235 -13.66 5.15 13.24
CA PRO A 235 -13.60 5.44 14.67
C PRO A 235 -14.46 4.42 15.44
N ASP A 236 -14.15 4.19 16.72
CA ASP A 236 -14.90 3.25 17.55
C ASP A 236 -16.41 3.56 17.59
N SER A 237 -16.79 4.84 17.47
CA SER A 237 -18.17 5.31 17.40
C SER A 237 -18.94 4.87 16.15
N ALA A 238 -18.24 4.37 15.12
CA ALA A 238 -18.85 3.78 13.93
C ALA A 238 -19.26 2.32 14.13
N PHE A 239 -18.86 1.69 15.24
CA PHE A 239 -19.11 0.28 15.52
C PHE A 239 -20.03 0.10 16.72
N ASP A 240 -20.86 -0.93 16.65
CA ASP A 240 -21.37 -1.59 17.86
C ASP A 240 -20.28 -2.55 18.39
N LEU A 241 -19.55 -2.12 19.43
CA LEU A 241 -18.37 -2.84 19.93
C LEU A 241 -18.71 -4.25 20.47
N ASP A 242 -19.96 -4.49 20.89
CA ASP A 242 -20.43 -5.79 21.37
C ASP A 242 -20.67 -6.78 20.21
N GLN A 243 -20.78 -6.27 18.99
CA GLN A 243 -21.04 -7.05 17.77
C GLN A 243 -19.77 -7.33 16.95
N ILE A 244 -18.60 -6.88 17.40
CA ILE A 244 -17.32 -7.00 16.67
C ILE A 244 -17.00 -8.47 16.35
N ASP A 245 -16.95 -9.33 17.37
CA ASP A 245 -16.59 -10.75 17.20
C ASP A 245 -17.75 -11.58 16.61
N GLY A 246 -18.95 -11.00 16.55
CA GLY A 246 -20.16 -11.60 15.98
C GLY A 246 -20.41 -11.12 14.56
N ARG A 247 -21.37 -10.18 14.43
CA ARG A 247 -21.88 -9.68 13.14
C ARG A 247 -20.76 -9.17 12.24
N TYR A 248 -19.90 -8.29 12.73
CA TYR A 248 -18.94 -7.62 11.85
C TYR A 248 -17.86 -8.57 11.34
N LEU A 249 -17.29 -9.39 12.22
CA LEU A 249 -16.31 -10.41 11.83
C LEU A 249 -16.90 -11.42 10.84
N ALA A 250 -18.14 -11.86 11.07
CA ALA A 250 -18.82 -12.76 10.14
C ALA A 250 -19.00 -12.12 8.75
N ALA A 251 -19.43 -10.86 8.69
CA ALA A 251 -19.63 -10.13 7.44
C ALA A 251 -18.32 -9.96 6.65
N VAL A 252 -17.24 -9.51 7.32
CA VAL A 252 -15.93 -9.32 6.68
C VAL A 252 -15.37 -10.64 6.16
N ARG A 253 -15.43 -11.72 6.95
CA ARG A 253 -14.97 -13.05 6.51
C ARG A 253 -15.78 -13.59 5.34
N ALA A 254 -17.11 -13.39 5.36
CA ALA A 254 -17.97 -13.83 4.28
C ALA A 254 -17.68 -13.07 2.97
N ALA A 255 -17.47 -11.76 3.03
CA ALA A 255 -17.08 -10.96 1.87
C ALA A 255 -15.71 -11.41 1.32
N ALA A 256 -14.70 -11.57 2.18
CA ALA A 256 -13.37 -12.03 1.76
C ALA A 256 -13.42 -13.42 1.09
N LYS A 257 -14.25 -14.33 1.63
CA LYS A 257 -14.47 -15.67 1.05
C LYS A 257 -15.09 -15.59 -0.35
N ARG A 258 -16.15 -14.79 -0.54
CA ARG A 258 -16.79 -14.62 -1.86
C ARG A 258 -15.83 -14.03 -2.89
N ILE A 259 -14.99 -13.08 -2.48
CA ILE A 259 -13.96 -12.53 -3.36
C ILE A 259 -12.94 -13.60 -3.75
N SER A 260 -12.46 -14.39 -2.77
CA SER A 260 -11.51 -15.50 -3.01
C SER A 260 -12.09 -16.54 -3.97
N GLU A 261 -13.35 -16.96 -3.77
CA GLU A 261 -14.05 -17.92 -4.65
C GLU A 261 -14.19 -17.42 -6.10
N ARG A 262 -14.40 -16.11 -6.29
CA ARG A 262 -14.52 -15.49 -7.62
C ARG A 262 -13.18 -15.27 -8.30
N LEU A 263 -12.12 -15.00 -7.53
CA LEU A 263 -10.75 -14.96 -8.02
C LEU A 263 -10.30 -16.35 -8.48
N GLY A 264 -10.87 -17.37 -7.84
CA GLY A 264 -10.64 -18.77 -8.10
C GLY A 264 -9.82 -19.39 -7.01
#